data_AF-A0A7C6BD48-F1
#
_entry.id   AF-A0A7C6BD48-F1
#
_cell.length_a   1.000
_cell.length_b   1.000
_cell.length_c   1.000
_cell.angle_alpha   90.00
_cell.angle_beta   90.00
_cell.angle_gamma   90.00
#
_symmetry.space_group_name_H-M   'P 1'
#
loop_
_entity.id
_entity.type
_entity.pdbx_description
1 polymer ?
#
loop_
_entity_poly.entity_id
_entity_poly.type
_entity_poly.pdbx_seq_one_letter_code
_entity_poly.pdbx_strand_id
1 'polypeptide(L)'
;REALAKEKEEAAKLLAQKLKDSLKQESISLDTKINECGLVYRVQFFTDKTKHAPECDKFKGMDSIWMYSADELWKYTTGSFKDFQSAIDYREKIKKKGYKDAFVVIFNNDERISLAKAKEIENNNK
;
A
#
# COMPACT_ATOMS: atom_id res chain seq x y z
N ARG A 1 48.53 14.71 -28.07
CA ARG A 1 47.75 13.57 -28.59
C ARG A 1 47.95 12.32 -27.70
N GLU A 2 48.08 12.31 -26.37
CA GLU A 2 47.53 13.08 -25.24
C GLU A 2 46.06 13.49 -25.37
N ALA A 3 45.35 13.27 -24.27
CA ALA A 3 43.94 13.55 -23.97
C ALA A 3 42.89 12.54 -24.50
N LEU A 4 42.76 12.30 -25.80
CA LEU A 4 41.49 11.79 -26.33
C LEU A 4 41.13 10.30 -26.05
N ALA A 5 42.09 9.46 -25.65
CA ALA A 5 41.85 8.03 -25.47
C ALA A 5 41.59 7.62 -24.01
N LYS A 6 42.06 8.40 -23.03
CA LYS A 6 41.79 8.14 -21.61
C LYS A 6 40.42 8.66 -21.15
N GLU A 7 39.86 9.66 -21.84
CA GLU A 7 38.51 10.18 -21.55
C GLU A 7 37.38 9.27 -22.01
N LYS A 8 37.62 8.35 -22.96
CA LYS A 8 36.58 7.45 -23.48
C LYS A 8 36.29 6.24 -22.59
N GLU A 9 37.19 5.88 -21.69
CA GLU A 9 37.01 4.70 -20.81
C GLU A 9 36.28 5.06 -19.51
N GLU A 10 36.42 6.30 -19.01
CA GLU A 10 35.66 6.76 -17.84
C GLU A 10 34.19 7.08 -18.14
N ALA A 11 33.86 7.46 -19.38
CA ALA A 11 32.48 7.74 -19.79
C ALA A 11 31.57 6.48 -19.79
N ALA A 12 32.15 5.28 -19.93
CA ALA A 12 31.38 4.04 -19.95
C ALA A 12 30.95 3.56 -18.54
N LYS A 13 31.66 3.95 -17.48
CA LYS A 13 31.31 3.58 -16.10
C LYS A 13 30.17 4.42 -15.51
N LEU A 14 29.96 5.64 -16.00
CA LEU A 14 28.89 6.53 -15.53
C LEU A 14 27.49 6.12 -16.04
N LEU A 15 27.41 5.38 -17.16
CA LEU A 15 26.12 4.97 -17.74
C LEU A 15 25.51 3.76 -17.03
N ALA A 16 26.34 2.84 -16.52
CA ALA A 16 25.88 1.61 -15.86
C ALA A 16 25.31 1.86 -14.44
N GLN A 17 25.65 2.99 -13.82
CA GLN A 17 25.12 3.35 -12.50
C GLN A 17 23.74 4.03 -12.58
N LYS A 18 23.40 4.64 -13.72
CA LYS A 18 22.07 5.25 -13.97
C LYS A 18 20.95 4.25 -14.26
N LEU A 19 21.24 3.01 -14.65
CA LEU A 19 20.20 2.00 -14.91
C LEU A 19 19.75 1.21 -13.67
N LYS A 20 20.56 1.15 -12.61
CA LYS A 20 20.19 0.42 -11.37
C LYS A 20 19.27 1.20 -10.45
N ASP A 21 19.24 2.52 -10.59
CA ASP A 21 18.37 3.42 -9.80
C ASP A 21 16.95 3.55 -10.37
N SER A 22 16.72 3.04 -11.60
CA SER A 22 15.42 3.15 -12.30
C SER A 22 14.49 1.93 -12.13
N LEU A 23 14.84 0.93 -11.31
CA LEU A 23 14.02 -0.29 -11.12
C LEU A 23 13.74 -0.65 -9.66
N LYS A 24 13.93 0.28 -8.71
CA LYS A 24 13.61 0.01 -7.30
C LYS A 24 12.92 1.15 -6.56
N GLN A 25 12.35 2.11 -7.28
CA GLN A 25 11.58 3.17 -6.67
C GLN A 25 10.44 3.63 -7.58
N GLU A 26 9.59 2.69 -7.98
CA GLU A 26 8.18 3.00 -8.30
C GLU A 26 7.28 2.67 -7.10
N SER A 27 7.79 2.92 -5.88
CA SER A 27 6.94 3.20 -4.74
C SER A 27 6.48 4.64 -4.87
N ILE A 28 5.38 4.75 -5.56
CA ILE A 28 4.43 5.84 -5.58
C ILE A 28 4.38 6.52 -4.21
N SER A 29 5.11 7.63 -4.05
CA SER A 29 4.76 8.64 -3.06
C SER A 29 3.58 9.40 -3.62
N LEU A 30 2.38 8.81 -3.49
CA LEU A 30 1.16 9.57 -3.61
C LEU A 30 1.09 10.46 -2.37
N ASP A 31 1.31 11.74 -2.61
CA ASP A 31 0.92 12.84 -1.75
C ASP A 31 -0.52 12.61 -1.26
N THR A 32 -0.66 12.01 -0.08
CA THR A 32 -1.76 12.31 0.81
C THR A 32 -1.15 12.37 2.18
N LYS A 33 -0.75 13.59 2.51
CA LYS A 33 -0.39 14.04 3.84
C LYS A 33 -1.57 13.78 4.79
N ILE A 34 -1.70 12.55 5.24
CA ILE A 34 -2.54 12.19 6.36
C ILE A 34 -1.61 12.23 7.57
N ASN A 35 -1.57 13.39 8.23
CA ASN A 35 -1.06 13.54 9.59
C ASN A 35 -1.95 12.76 10.59
N GLU A 36 -2.27 11.49 10.31
CA GLU A 36 -2.85 10.58 11.30
C GLU A 36 -1.67 9.82 11.91
N CYS A 37 -1.02 10.47 12.86
CA CYS A 37 -0.14 9.79 13.81
C CYS A 37 -1.00 8.81 14.60
N GLY A 38 -1.03 7.55 14.19
CA GLY A 38 -1.87 6.54 14.81
C GLY A 38 -2.09 5.28 13.97
N LEU A 39 -2.73 4.30 14.59
CA LEU A 39 -3.11 3.03 13.96
C LEU A 39 -4.44 3.19 13.24
N VAL A 40 -4.44 2.88 11.96
CA VAL A 40 -5.61 2.94 11.08
C VAL A 40 -5.91 1.53 10.57
N TYR A 41 -7.06 1.01 10.95
CA TYR A 41 -7.56 -0.30 10.58
C TYR A 41 -8.51 -0.17 9.39
N ARG A 42 -8.25 -0.89 8.31
CA ARG A 42 -9.07 -0.90 7.09
C ARG A 42 -9.39 -2.34 6.74
N VAL A 43 -10.40 -2.57 5.91
CA VAL A 43 -10.75 -3.94 5.48
C VAL A 43 -10.40 -4.13 4.02
N GLN A 44 -9.38 -4.95 3.74
CA GLN A 44 -9.10 -5.41 2.39
C GLN A 44 -10.08 -6.51 2.03
N PHE A 45 -10.70 -6.40 0.86
CA PHE A 45 -11.70 -7.38 0.40
C PHE A 45 -11.45 -7.87 -1.02
N PHE A 46 -10.55 -7.22 -1.76
CA PHE A 46 -10.21 -7.59 -3.11
C PHE A 46 -8.77 -7.20 -3.44
N THR A 47 -8.09 -8.05 -4.22
CA THR A 47 -6.75 -7.78 -4.76
C THR A 47 -6.68 -8.39 -6.15
N ASP A 48 -6.15 -7.65 -7.11
CA ASP A 48 -6.08 -8.11 -8.50
C ASP A 48 -4.84 -7.54 -9.22
N LYS A 49 -4.39 -8.17 -10.30
CA LYS A 49 -3.29 -7.65 -11.14
C LYS A 49 -3.75 -6.51 -12.03
N THR A 50 -5.03 -6.49 -12.38
CA THR A 50 -5.62 -5.47 -13.22
C THR A 50 -6.28 -4.40 -12.36
N LYS A 51 -6.15 -3.14 -12.79
CA LYS A 51 -6.87 -2.03 -12.17
C LYS A 51 -8.35 -2.14 -12.50
N HIS A 52 -9.16 -2.44 -11.50
CA HIS A 52 -10.61 -2.33 -11.52
C HIS A 52 -11.03 -0.95 -11.01
N ALA A 53 -12.05 -0.37 -11.64
CA ALA A 53 -12.67 0.85 -11.15
C ALA A 53 -13.43 0.57 -9.84
N PRO A 54 -13.37 1.46 -8.83
CA PRO A 54 -14.14 1.30 -7.59
C PRO A 54 -15.66 1.32 -7.83
N GLU A 55 -16.13 1.84 -8.97
CA GLU A 55 -17.54 1.87 -9.38
C GLU A 55 -18.00 0.62 -10.16
N CYS A 56 -17.16 -0.42 -10.26
CA CYS A 56 -17.55 -1.65 -10.95
C CYS A 56 -18.72 -2.34 -10.23
N ASP A 57 -19.58 -3.10 -10.94
CA ASP A 57 -20.69 -3.84 -10.32
C ASP A 57 -20.24 -4.77 -9.18
N LYS A 58 -18.99 -5.23 -9.23
CA LYS A 58 -18.37 -6.04 -8.17
C LYS A 58 -18.16 -5.29 -6.85
N PHE A 59 -18.19 -3.96 -6.83
CA PHE A 59 -17.98 -3.15 -5.64
C PHE A 59 -19.18 -2.28 -5.28
N LYS A 60 -20.30 -2.47 -6.00
CA LYS A 60 -21.52 -1.69 -5.86
C LYS A 60 -22.11 -1.85 -4.45
N GLY A 61 -22.32 -0.72 -3.77
CA GLY A 61 -22.79 -0.70 -2.38
C GLY A 61 -21.68 -0.84 -1.34
N MET A 62 -20.41 -0.60 -1.72
CA MET A 62 -19.34 -0.30 -0.77
C MET A 62 -18.99 1.18 -0.83
N ASP A 63 -19.17 1.86 0.29
CA ASP A 63 -18.74 3.23 0.48
C ASP A 63 -17.29 3.26 0.99
N SER A 64 -16.60 4.38 0.76
CA SER A 64 -15.22 4.60 1.20
C SER A 64 -14.23 3.53 0.75
N ILE A 65 -14.26 3.19 -0.55
CA ILE A 65 -13.27 2.30 -1.16
C ILE A 65 -11.97 3.07 -1.36
N TRP A 66 -10.88 2.51 -0.87
CA TRP A 66 -9.53 3.00 -1.08
C TRP A 66 -8.72 1.95 -1.81
N MET A 67 -8.07 2.39 -2.89
CA MET A 67 -7.29 1.54 -3.79
C MET A 67 -5.84 1.99 -3.77
N TYR A 68 -4.93 1.03 -3.69
CA TYR A 68 -3.50 1.27 -3.78
C TYR A 68 -2.83 0.15 -4.56
N SER A 69 -1.79 0.47 -5.32
CA SER A 69 -0.94 -0.50 -5.98
C SER A 69 0.23 -0.85 -5.07
N ALA A 70 0.43 -2.13 -4.79
CA ALA A 70 1.61 -2.61 -4.09
C ALA A 70 2.02 -3.95 -4.72
N ASP A 71 3.31 -4.16 -4.96
CA ASP A 71 3.83 -5.43 -5.48
C ASP A 71 3.16 -5.82 -6.83
N GLU A 72 3.04 -4.85 -7.75
CA GLU A 72 2.37 -5.01 -9.06
C GLU A 72 0.89 -5.47 -9.00
N LEU A 73 0.28 -5.41 -7.81
CA LEU A 73 -1.09 -5.80 -7.54
C LEU A 73 -1.90 -4.60 -7.02
N TRP A 74 -3.07 -4.39 -7.59
CA TRP A 74 -4.08 -3.44 -7.13
C TRP A 74 -4.84 -4.03 -5.96
N LYS A 75 -4.73 -3.38 -4.81
CA LYS A 75 -5.36 -3.77 -3.56
C LYS A 75 -6.49 -2.81 -3.25
N TYR A 76 -7.64 -3.38 -2.89
CA TYR A 76 -8.87 -2.65 -2.61
C TYR A 76 -9.27 -2.86 -1.17
N THR A 77 -9.41 -1.75 -0.47
CA THR A 77 -9.81 -1.69 0.93
C THR A 77 -11.07 -0.85 1.07
N THR A 78 -11.89 -1.11 2.07
CA THR A 78 -13.05 -0.30 2.41
C THR A 78 -13.06 -0.02 3.90
N GLY A 79 -13.54 1.18 4.24
CA GLY A 79 -13.61 1.65 5.61
C GLY A 79 -12.23 1.97 6.21
N SER A 80 -12.27 2.78 7.25
CA SER A 80 -11.11 3.15 8.05
C SER A 80 -11.59 3.38 9.47
N PHE A 81 -10.98 2.66 10.40
CA PHE A 81 -11.34 2.62 11.81
C PHE A 81 -10.08 2.85 12.63
N LYS A 82 -10.22 3.45 13.81
CA LYS A 82 -9.11 3.61 14.77
C LYS A 82 -9.03 2.45 15.75
N ASP A 83 -10.09 1.65 15.80
CA ASP A 83 -10.22 0.51 16.70
C ASP A 83 -10.22 -0.81 15.92
N PHE A 84 -9.50 -1.79 16.46
CA PHE A 84 -9.50 -3.13 15.90
C PHE A 84 -10.89 -3.79 15.92
N GLN A 85 -11.67 -3.58 17.00
CA GLN A 85 -12.99 -4.19 17.16
C GLN A 85 -13.98 -3.70 16.10
N SER A 86 -14.00 -2.40 15.83
CA SER A 86 -14.82 -1.78 14.78
C SER A 86 -14.47 -2.31 13.40
N ALA A 87 -13.17 -2.49 13.12
CA ALA A 87 -12.72 -3.07 11.86
C ALA A 87 -13.12 -4.55 11.70
N ILE A 88 -13.18 -5.32 12.80
CA ILE A 88 -13.62 -6.72 12.77
C ILE A 88 -15.13 -6.82 12.51
N ASP A 89 -15.95 -6.01 13.19
CA ASP A 89 -17.39 -5.95 12.93
C ASP A 89 -17.66 -5.58 11.46
N TYR A 90 -16.94 -4.56 10.96
CA TYR A 90 -17.03 -4.17 9.56
C TYR A 90 -16.59 -5.28 8.62
N ARG A 91 -15.48 -5.96 8.91
CA ARG A 91 -15.03 -7.14 8.13
C ARG A 91 -16.13 -8.19 8.05
N GLU A 92 -16.81 -8.51 9.15
CA GLU A 92 -17.90 -9.48 9.14
C GLU A 92 -19.08 -9.04 8.27
N LYS A 93 -19.43 -7.75 8.31
CA LYS A 93 -20.44 -7.18 7.39
C LYS A 93 -20.02 -7.36 5.92
N ILE A 94 -18.77 -7.09 5.60
CA ILE A 94 -18.22 -7.27 4.24
C ILE A 94 -18.21 -8.76 3.84
N LYS A 95 -17.87 -9.67 4.75
CA LYS A 95 -17.97 -11.11 4.50
C LYS A 95 -19.40 -11.56 4.21
N LYS A 96 -20.38 -11.03 4.96
CA LYS A 96 -21.81 -11.28 4.74
C LYS A 96 -22.31 -10.75 3.39
N LYS A 97 -21.70 -9.68 2.86
CA LYS A 97 -21.98 -9.17 1.51
C LYS A 97 -21.45 -10.06 0.38
N GLY A 98 -20.60 -11.05 0.68
CA GLY A 98 -20.09 -12.02 -0.31
C GLY A 98 -18.57 -12.08 -0.39
N TYR A 99 -17.85 -11.14 0.21
CA TYR A 99 -16.38 -11.10 0.18
C TYR A 99 -15.79 -11.93 1.33
N LYS A 100 -15.85 -13.26 1.20
CA LYS A 100 -15.38 -14.20 2.25
C LYS A 100 -13.90 -14.04 2.59
N ASP A 101 -13.11 -13.61 1.60
CA ASP A 101 -11.68 -13.35 1.72
C ASP A 101 -11.36 -12.00 2.37
N ALA A 102 -12.36 -11.23 2.83
CA ALA A 102 -12.08 -9.94 3.44
C ALA A 102 -11.33 -10.07 4.78
N PHE A 103 -10.26 -9.29 4.94
CA PHE A 103 -9.45 -9.24 6.15
C PHE A 103 -9.09 -7.82 6.57
N VAL A 104 -8.82 -7.63 7.85
CA VAL A 104 -8.40 -6.34 8.39
C VAL A 104 -6.92 -6.13 8.09
N VAL A 105 -6.60 -5.00 7.48
CA VAL A 105 -5.25 -4.48 7.30
C VAL A 105 -5.06 -3.29 8.24
N ILE A 106 -3.87 -3.16 8.80
CA ILE A 106 -3.54 -2.08 9.72
C ILE A 106 -2.43 -1.25 9.08
N PHE A 107 -2.60 0.06 9.09
CA PHE A 107 -1.63 1.03 8.67
C PHE A 107 -1.20 1.83 9.89
N ASN A 108 0.09 2.04 10.04
CA ASN A 108 0.69 2.87 11.08
C ASN A 108 1.60 3.87 10.41
N ASN A 109 1.25 5.16 10.44
CA ASN A 109 2.04 6.20 9.77
C ASN A 109 2.36 5.85 8.30
N ASP A 110 1.33 5.49 7.53
CA ASP A 110 1.43 5.07 6.13
C ASP A 110 2.07 3.69 5.87
N GLU A 111 2.71 3.08 6.87
CA GLU A 111 3.27 1.74 6.75
C GLU A 111 2.26 0.66 7.12
N ARG A 112 2.08 -0.33 6.23
CA ARG A 112 1.24 -1.49 6.55
C ARG A 112 1.94 -2.37 7.57
N ILE A 113 1.28 -2.60 8.70
CA ILE A 113 1.76 -3.49 9.74
C ILE A 113 0.80 -4.66 9.98
N SER A 114 1.33 -5.73 10.55
CA SER A 114 0.55 -6.89 10.96
C SER A 114 -0.27 -6.59 12.22
N LEU A 115 -1.35 -7.34 12.42
CA LEU A 115 -2.18 -7.25 13.63
C LEU A 115 -1.36 -7.37 14.91
N ALA A 116 -0.41 -8.32 14.95
CA ALA A 116 0.46 -8.52 16.09
C ALA A 116 1.24 -7.23 16.42
N LYS A 117 1.83 -6.62 15.38
CA LYS A 117 2.59 -5.38 15.54
C LYS A 117 1.71 -4.21 15.98
N ALA A 118 0.49 -4.12 15.47
CA ALA A 118 -0.47 -3.12 15.88
C ALA A 118 -0.80 -3.23 17.37
N LYS A 119 -1.07 -4.45 17.86
CA LYS A 119 -1.31 -4.71 19.29
C LYS A 119 -0.10 -4.37 20.16
N GLU A 120 1.11 -4.66 19.69
CA GLU A 120 2.33 -4.26 20.41
C GLU A 120 2.43 -2.74 20.53
N ILE A 121 2.17 -1.99 19.45
CA ILE A 121 2.20 -0.53 19.46
C ILE A 121 1.13 0.04 20.38
N GLU A 122 -0.10 -0.50 20.34
CA GLU A 122 -1.17 -0.09 21.27
C GLU A 122 -0.81 -0.31 22.73
N ASN A 123 -0.15 -1.45 23.04
CA ASN A 123 0.23 -1.77 24.41
C ASN A 123 1.42 -0.95 24.93
N ASN A 124 2.34 -0.52 24.05
CA ASN A 124 3.49 0.32 24.45
C ASN A 124 3.10 1.79 24.69
N ASN A 125 1.96 2.23 24.17
CA ASN A 125 1.47 3.61 24.30
C ASN A 125 0.49 3.81 25.48
N LYS A 126 0.31 2.79 26.32
CA LYS A 126 -0.62 2.77 27.45
C LYS A 126 0.12 2.74 28.78
#